data_AF-A0A7V9JJH3-F1
#
_entry.id   AF-A0A7V9JJH3-F1
#
_cell.length_a   1.000
_cell.length_b   1.000
_cell.length_c   1.000
_cell.angle_alpha   90.00
_cell.angle_beta   90.00
_cell.angle_gamma   90.00
#
_symmetry.space_group_name_H-M   'P 1'
#
loop_
_entity.id
_entity.type
_entity.pdbx_description
1 polymer ?
#
loop_
_entity_poly.entity_id
_entity_poly.type
_entity_poly.pdbx_seq_one_letter_code
_entity_poly.pdbx_strand_id
1 'polypeptide(L)'
;MKSNHADLAEGIEHILRLRRAERNAAPDVRADIAEAREFIEQTMGSTVRAATAARLLGVSQTALNRWLNKGEVASVLTPAGRREIPLAELLDLLEEAERLNVRGASRPLSAVLSKRRRAAEESVVIDRLLPRRSRRTHRTPELHALAYHRLIAERLDDHLAEQARRRLARWRATGRIHPRWAEEWEHVLGLPLPRIAKAISADTPRACELRQTSPFAGALNEHERRLLVEAVERRASA
;
A
#
# COMPACT_ATOMS: atom_id res chain seq x y z
N MET A 1 -30.30 -2.35 13.50
CA MET A 1 -28.85 -2.15 13.26
C MET A 1 -28.09 -3.41 12.78
N LYS A 2 -28.74 -4.49 12.32
CA LYS A 2 -28.06 -5.69 11.80
C LYS A 2 -27.72 -5.64 10.28
N SER A 3 -28.35 -4.77 9.49
CA SER A 3 -28.14 -4.70 8.02
C SER A 3 -26.73 -4.32 7.58
N ASN A 4 -26.14 -3.25 8.14
CA ASN A 4 -24.89 -2.67 7.63
C ASN A 4 -23.65 -3.61 7.71
N HIS A 5 -23.71 -4.69 8.50
CA HIS A 5 -22.62 -5.68 8.55
C HIS A 5 -22.79 -6.81 7.53
N ALA A 6 -24.02 -7.20 7.20
CA ALA A 6 -24.30 -8.20 6.17
C ALA A 6 -23.95 -7.62 4.79
N ASP A 7 -24.39 -6.38 4.54
CA ASP A 7 -24.13 -5.66 3.29
C ASP A 7 -22.62 -5.50 3.00
N LEU A 8 -21.82 -5.23 4.05
CA LEU A 8 -20.36 -5.12 3.94
C LEU A 8 -19.70 -6.47 3.66
N ALA A 9 -20.16 -7.56 4.29
CA ALA A 9 -19.60 -8.89 4.06
C ALA A 9 -19.89 -9.39 2.65
N GLU A 10 -21.13 -9.20 2.19
CA GLU A 10 -21.57 -9.52 0.83
C GLU A 10 -20.82 -8.69 -0.22
N GLY A 11 -20.68 -7.37 0.00
CA GLY A 11 -19.89 -6.53 -0.90
C GLY A 11 -18.41 -6.94 -0.97
N ILE A 12 -17.81 -7.33 0.14
CA ILE A 12 -16.42 -7.84 0.17
C ILE A 12 -16.32 -9.13 -0.63
N GLU A 13 -17.30 -10.04 -0.49
CA GLU A 13 -17.33 -11.27 -1.27
C GLU A 13 -17.42 -10.97 -2.78
N HIS A 14 -18.28 -10.03 -3.18
CA HIS A 14 -18.37 -9.59 -4.58
C HIS A 14 -17.04 -9.02 -5.09
N ILE A 15 -16.37 -8.18 -4.31
CA ILE A 15 -15.05 -7.64 -4.68
C ILE A 15 -14.03 -8.78 -4.84
N LEU A 16 -13.99 -9.75 -3.93
CA LEU A 16 -13.08 -10.90 -4.02
C LEU A 16 -13.37 -11.75 -5.28
N ARG A 17 -14.65 -11.94 -5.63
CA ARG A 17 -15.04 -12.59 -6.89
C ARG A 17 -14.57 -11.81 -8.12
N LEU A 18 -14.72 -10.48 -8.12
CA LEU A 18 -14.23 -9.62 -9.20
C LEU A 18 -12.70 -9.67 -9.31
N ARG A 19 -11.94 -9.63 -8.21
CA ARG A 19 -10.48 -9.79 -8.24
C ARG A 19 -10.04 -11.14 -8.80
N ARG A 20 -10.79 -12.22 -8.48
CA ARG A 20 -10.55 -13.55 -9.08
C ARG A 20 -10.83 -13.56 -10.58
N ALA A 21 -11.92 -12.94 -11.02
CA ALA A 21 -12.26 -12.82 -12.44
C ALA A 21 -11.22 -11.98 -13.20
N GLU A 22 -10.81 -10.83 -12.65
CA GLU A 22 -9.79 -9.92 -13.20
C GLU A 22 -8.47 -10.65 -13.48
N ARG A 23 -8.01 -11.50 -12.55
CA ARG A 23 -6.78 -12.28 -12.70
C ARG A 23 -6.80 -13.25 -13.87
N ASN A 24 -7.97 -13.81 -14.18
CA ASN A 24 -8.13 -14.85 -15.21
C ASN A 24 -8.61 -14.27 -16.55
N ALA A 25 -8.96 -12.98 -16.59
CA ALA A 25 -9.48 -12.31 -17.77
C ALA A 25 -8.38 -11.94 -18.78
N ALA A 26 -8.79 -11.86 -20.04
CA ALA A 26 -8.02 -11.25 -21.13
C ALA A 26 -7.73 -9.76 -20.83
N PRO A 27 -6.68 -9.15 -21.40
CA PRO A 27 -6.23 -7.81 -21.00
C PRO A 27 -7.28 -6.70 -21.15
N ASP A 28 -8.09 -6.76 -22.21
CA ASP A 28 -9.22 -5.86 -22.48
C ASP A 28 -10.31 -5.99 -21.42
N VAL A 29 -10.78 -7.22 -21.18
CA VAL A 29 -11.80 -7.52 -20.16
C VAL A 29 -11.30 -7.23 -18.74
N ARG A 30 -10.00 -7.41 -18.49
CA ARG A 30 -9.36 -7.11 -17.20
C ARG A 30 -9.49 -5.64 -16.85
N ALA A 31 -9.31 -4.74 -17.81
CA ALA A 31 -9.42 -3.30 -17.58
C ALA A 31 -10.84 -2.92 -17.15
N ASP A 32 -11.85 -3.45 -17.85
CA ASP A 32 -13.26 -3.21 -17.52
C ASP A 32 -13.64 -3.72 -16.13
N ILE A 33 -13.18 -4.94 -15.78
CA ILE A 33 -13.40 -5.52 -14.44
C ILE A 33 -12.70 -4.69 -13.36
N ALA A 34 -11.47 -4.24 -13.62
CA ALA A 34 -10.71 -3.44 -12.67
C ALA A 34 -11.41 -2.10 -12.38
N GLU A 35 -11.95 -1.44 -13.41
CA GLU A 35 -12.71 -0.19 -13.26
C GLU A 35 -13.97 -0.40 -12.41
N ALA A 36 -14.80 -1.39 -12.75
CA ALA A 36 -16.00 -1.71 -12.00
C ALA A 36 -15.70 -2.08 -10.54
N ARG A 37 -14.64 -2.87 -10.32
CA ARG A 37 -14.18 -3.23 -8.97
C ARG A 37 -13.75 -2.01 -8.17
N GLU A 38 -12.96 -1.11 -8.75
CA GLU A 38 -12.50 0.10 -8.07
C GLU A 38 -13.67 1.01 -7.67
N PHE A 39 -14.70 1.13 -8.51
CA PHE A 39 -15.93 1.86 -8.19
C PHE A 39 -16.66 1.26 -6.98
N ILE A 40 -16.79 -0.07 -6.94
CA ILE A 40 -17.44 -0.78 -5.82
C ILE A 40 -16.62 -0.61 -4.53
N GLU A 41 -15.30 -0.81 -4.59
CA GLU A 41 -14.39 -0.60 -3.45
C GLU A 41 -14.51 0.83 -2.87
N GLN A 42 -14.68 1.85 -3.72
CA GLN A 42 -14.88 3.24 -3.29
C GLN A 42 -16.24 3.45 -2.62
N THR A 43 -17.30 2.86 -3.18
CA THR A 43 -18.67 3.01 -2.66
C THR A 43 -18.84 2.35 -1.30
N MET A 44 -18.11 1.26 -1.05
CA MET A 44 -18.15 0.52 0.22
C MET A 44 -17.40 1.22 1.38
N GLY A 45 -16.69 2.32 1.09
CA GLY A 45 -15.89 3.05 2.05
C GLY A 45 -14.45 2.54 2.14
N SER A 46 -13.51 3.46 2.40
CA SER A 46 -12.08 3.18 2.31
C SER A 46 -11.50 2.41 3.50
N THR A 47 -12.23 2.27 4.60
CA THR A 47 -11.74 1.69 5.85
C THR A 47 -12.77 0.80 6.54
N VAL A 48 -12.26 -0.17 7.30
CA VAL A 48 -13.05 -1.15 8.06
C VAL A 48 -12.57 -1.16 9.51
N ARG A 49 -13.51 -1.17 10.45
CA ARG A 49 -13.22 -1.28 11.89
C ARG A 49 -12.56 -2.61 12.22
N ALA A 50 -11.62 -2.60 13.18
CA ALA A 50 -10.91 -3.79 13.63
C ALA A 50 -11.85 -4.94 14.06
N ALA A 51 -12.94 -4.65 14.78
CA ALA A 51 -13.92 -5.68 15.18
C ALA A 51 -14.56 -6.38 13.96
N THR A 52 -14.89 -5.62 12.91
CA THR A 52 -15.49 -6.15 11.69
C THR A 52 -14.47 -6.95 10.88
N ALA A 53 -13.27 -6.40 10.71
CA ALA A 53 -12.18 -7.07 10.02
C ALA A 53 -11.81 -8.39 10.70
N ALA A 54 -11.76 -8.45 12.03
CA ALA A 54 -11.47 -9.68 12.77
C ALA A 54 -12.48 -10.79 12.47
N ARG A 55 -13.78 -10.44 12.41
CA ARG A 55 -14.84 -11.39 12.06
C ARG A 55 -14.70 -11.91 10.63
N LEU A 56 -14.48 -11.00 9.67
CA LEU A 56 -14.30 -11.37 8.26
C LEU A 56 -13.07 -12.26 8.04
N LEU A 57 -12.00 -11.97 8.77
CA LEU A 57 -10.76 -12.74 8.77
C LEU A 57 -10.86 -14.07 9.55
N GLY A 58 -11.95 -14.32 10.27
CA GLY A 58 -12.11 -15.53 11.09
C GLY A 58 -11.14 -15.61 12.27
N VAL A 59 -10.71 -14.46 12.82
CA VAL A 59 -9.75 -14.36 13.94
C VAL A 59 -10.35 -13.62 15.12
N SER A 60 -9.77 -13.80 16.31
CA SER A 60 -10.16 -13.01 17.47
C SER A 60 -9.75 -11.54 17.29
N GLN A 61 -10.59 -10.62 17.78
CA GLN A 61 -10.29 -9.19 17.78
C GLN A 61 -8.98 -8.88 18.52
N THR A 62 -8.66 -9.63 19.59
CA THR A 62 -7.41 -9.52 20.33
C THR A 62 -6.19 -9.89 19.48
N ALA A 63 -6.28 -10.94 18.65
CA ALA A 63 -5.19 -11.32 17.74
C ALA A 63 -4.97 -10.24 16.67
N LEU A 64 -6.06 -9.73 16.08
CA LEU A 64 -5.95 -8.66 15.08
C LEU A 64 -5.38 -7.38 15.70
N ASN A 65 -5.85 -6.95 16.88
CA ASN A 65 -5.31 -5.78 17.58
C ASN A 65 -3.82 -5.93 17.89
N ARG A 66 -3.36 -7.14 18.25
CA ARG A 66 -1.94 -7.42 18.44
C ARG A 66 -1.15 -7.18 17.15
N TRP A 67 -1.65 -7.67 16.02
CA TRP A 67 -1.03 -7.46 14.71
C TRP A 67 -1.04 -6.01 14.27
N LEU A 68 -2.12 -5.26 14.55
CA LEU A 68 -2.17 -3.82 14.31
C LEU A 68 -1.13 -3.08 15.18
N ASN A 69 -1.03 -3.39 16.47
CA ASN A 69 -0.06 -2.76 17.37
C ASN A 69 1.38 -3.02 16.95
N LYS A 70 1.69 -4.26 16.56
CA LYS A 70 2.97 -4.61 15.92
C LYS A 70 3.08 -4.12 14.47
N GLY A 71 1.98 -3.57 13.94
CA GLY A 71 1.62 -3.26 12.55
C GLY A 71 2.14 -4.22 11.51
N GLU A 72 1.99 -5.50 11.80
CA GLU A 72 2.03 -6.59 10.81
C GLU A 72 0.81 -6.50 9.88
N VAL A 73 -0.26 -5.84 10.32
CA VAL A 73 -1.43 -5.44 9.51
C VAL A 73 -1.46 -3.91 9.41
N ALA A 74 -1.68 -3.39 8.21
CA ALA A 74 -1.75 -1.95 7.99
C ALA A 74 -2.98 -1.31 8.66
N SER A 75 -2.81 -0.07 9.12
CA SER A 75 -3.88 0.68 9.78
C SER A 75 -3.77 2.17 9.49
N VAL A 76 -4.90 2.86 9.43
CA VAL A 76 -4.99 4.32 9.31
C VAL A 76 -5.74 4.92 10.49
N LEU A 77 -5.39 6.15 10.86
CA LEU A 77 -6.21 6.96 11.76
C LEU A 77 -7.25 7.69 10.92
N THR A 78 -8.52 7.46 11.23
CA THR A 78 -9.62 8.20 10.60
C THR A 78 -9.69 9.64 11.15
N PRO A 79 -10.38 10.57 10.46
CA PRO A 79 -10.60 11.93 10.98
C PRO A 79 -11.27 11.96 12.36
N ALA A 80 -12.01 10.91 12.72
CA ALA A 80 -12.61 10.73 14.04
C ALA A 80 -11.62 10.21 15.11
N GLY A 81 -10.33 10.15 14.80
CA GLY A 81 -9.27 9.66 15.69
C GLY A 81 -9.27 8.14 15.90
N ARG A 82 -10.07 7.38 15.13
CA ARG A 82 -10.18 5.93 15.29
C ARG A 82 -9.18 5.22 14.39
N ARG A 83 -8.51 4.21 14.95
CA ARG A 83 -7.63 3.32 14.21
C ARG A 83 -8.45 2.27 13.46
N GLU A 84 -8.41 2.32 12.14
CA GLU A 84 -9.14 1.42 11.24
C GLU A 84 -8.20 0.78 10.21
N ILE A 85 -8.67 -0.27 9.54
CA ILE A 85 -7.89 -1.01 8.53
C ILE A 85 -8.35 -0.55 7.15
N PRO A 86 -7.45 -0.14 6.24
CA PRO A 86 -7.82 0.13 4.86
C PRO A 86 -8.54 -1.05 4.22
N LEU A 87 -9.61 -0.82 3.47
CA LEU A 87 -10.36 -1.90 2.81
C LEU A 87 -9.45 -2.74 1.90
N ALA A 88 -8.53 -2.09 1.18
CA ALA A 88 -7.54 -2.77 0.34
C ALA A 88 -6.67 -3.77 1.11
N GLU A 89 -6.13 -3.37 2.28
CA GLU A 89 -5.34 -4.26 3.14
C GLU A 89 -6.17 -5.47 3.61
N LEU A 90 -7.44 -5.25 3.97
CA LEU A 90 -8.33 -6.34 4.36
C LEU A 90 -8.57 -7.32 3.21
N LEU A 91 -8.83 -6.83 2.01
CA LEU A 91 -9.03 -7.65 0.82
C LEU A 91 -7.78 -8.47 0.49
N ASP A 92 -6.60 -7.88 0.56
CA ASP A 92 -5.33 -8.57 0.30
C ASP A 92 -5.09 -9.69 1.33
N LEU A 93 -5.33 -9.43 2.62
CA LEU A 93 -5.23 -10.44 3.67
C LEU A 93 -6.22 -11.59 3.48
N LEU A 94 -7.46 -11.29 3.09
CA LEU A 94 -8.48 -12.31 2.81
C LEU A 94 -8.07 -13.20 1.64
N GLU A 95 -7.59 -12.62 0.54
CA GLU A 95 -7.11 -13.39 -0.61
C GLU A 95 -5.89 -14.24 -0.28
N GLU A 96 -4.90 -13.69 0.41
CA GLU A 96 -3.69 -14.42 0.79
C GLU A 96 -4.01 -15.57 1.75
N ALA A 97 -4.92 -15.34 2.71
CA ALA A 97 -5.39 -16.37 3.62
C ALA A 97 -6.18 -17.46 2.88
N GLU A 98 -7.07 -17.10 1.96
CA GLU A 98 -7.83 -18.05 1.14
C GLU A 98 -6.89 -18.95 0.33
N ARG A 99 -5.87 -18.38 -0.32
CA ARG A 99 -4.86 -19.15 -1.08
C ARG A 99 -4.10 -20.18 -0.22
N LEU A 100 -3.79 -19.84 1.03
CA LEU A 100 -3.14 -20.77 1.95
C LEU A 100 -4.11 -21.78 2.55
N ASN A 101 -5.38 -21.40 2.72
CA ASN A 101 -6.43 -22.29 3.20
C ASN A 101 -6.73 -23.41 2.18
N VAL A 102 -6.83 -23.07 0.89
CA VAL A 102 -6.95 -24.04 -0.22
C VAL A 102 -5.77 -25.04 -0.24
N ARG A 103 -4.60 -24.63 0.29
CA ARG A 103 -3.40 -25.48 0.41
C ARG A 103 -3.31 -26.24 1.74
N GLY A 104 -4.36 -26.21 2.57
CA GLY A 104 -4.46 -27.00 3.81
C GLY A 104 -3.75 -26.41 5.03
N ALA A 105 -3.44 -25.10 5.05
CA ALA A 105 -2.75 -24.49 6.20
C ALA A 105 -3.68 -24.37 7.44
N SER A 106 -3.27 -24.90 8.61
CA SER A 106 -4.07 -24.80 9.85
C SER A 106 -4.23 -23.38 10.41
N ARG A 107 -3.33 -22.44 10.06
CA ARG A 107 -3.40 -21.03 10.48
C ARG A 107 -3.01 -20.10 9.32
N PRO A 108 -3.87 -19.93 8.31
CA PRO A 108 -3.54 -19.21 7.08
C PRO A 108 -3.05 -17.78 7.34
N LEU A 109 -3.76 -17.01 8.18
CA LEU A 109 -3.38 -15.62 8.46
C LEU A 109 -2.05 -15.47 9.21
N SER A 110 -1.80 -16.31 10.21
CA SER A 110 -0.49 -16.28 10.89
C SER A 110 0.65 -16.63 9.94
N ALA A 111 0.42 -17.55 8.99
CA ALA A 111 1.40 -17.90 7.98
C ALA A 111 1.62 -16.76 6.96
N VAL A 112 0.54 -16.10 6.52
CA VAL A 112 0.60 -14.87 5.69
C VAL A 112 1.45 -13.81 6.37
N LEU A 113 1.13 -13.47 7.62
CA LEU A 113 1.82 -12.41 8.35
C LEU A 113 3.29 -12.77 8.61
N SER A 114 3.58 -14.04 8.92
CA SER A 114 4.97 -14.50 9.09
C SER A 114 5.75 -14.42 7.77
N LYS A 115 5.11 -14.75 6.63
CA LYS A 115 5.73 -14.62 5.31
C LYS A 115 5.97 -13.16 4.95
N ARG A 116 4.99 -12.27 5.17
CA ARG A 116 5.13 -10.82 4.96
C ARG A 116 6.25 -10.24 5.82
N ARG A 117 6.31 -10.61 7.10
CA ARG A 117 7.40 -10.20 8.01
C ARG A 117 8.75 -10.68 7.51
N ARG A 118 8.89 -11.97 7.17
CA ARG A 118 10.14 -12.52 6.65
C ARG A 118 10.56 -11.85 5.35
N ALA A 119 9.63 -11.61 4.42
CA ALA A 119 9.90 -10.89 3.19
C ALA A 119 10.32 -9.43 3.46
N ALA A 120 9.70 -8.76 4.43
CA ALA A 120 10.12 -7.44 4.88
C ALA A 120 11.55 -7.51 5.43
N GLU A 121 11.84 -8.38 6.39
CA GLU A 121 13.17 -8.60 6.98
C GLU A 121 14.24 -8.93 5.93
N GLU A 122 13.94 -9.79 4.95
CA GLU A 122 14.85 -10.16 3.85
C GLU A 122 15.04 -9.01 2.84
N SER A 123 14.01 -8.18 2.61
CA SER A 123 14.09 -7.00 1.74
C SER A 123 14.72 -5.78 2.41
N VAL A 124 14.90 -5.80 3.74
CA VAL A 124 15.46 -4.68 4.51
C VAL A 124 16.98 -4.71 4.39
N VAL A 125 17.48 -4.20 3.27
CA VAL A 125 18.82 -3.60 3.20
C VAL A 125 18.68 -2.07 3.16
N ILE A 126 17.83 -1.54 4.05
CA ILE A 126 17.50 -0.10 4.12
C ILE A 126 18.76 0.76 4.33
N ASP A 127 19.78 0.23 4.99
CA ASP A 127 21.08 0.90 5.13
C ASP A 127 21.79 1.18 3.79
N ARG A 128 21.53 0.38 2.74
CA ARG A 128 22.01 0.65 1.37
C ARG A 128 21.14 1.66 0.62
N LEU A 129 19.88 1.82 1.03
CA LEU A 129 18.95 2.79 0.45
C LEU A 129 19.13 4.20 0.99
N LEU A 130 19.96 4.40 2.02
CA LEU A 130 20.27 5.73 2.57
C LEU A 130 21.61 6.24 2.05
N PRO A 131 21.74 7.54 1.71
CA PRO A 131 23.04 8.12 1.33
C PRO A 131 24.10 7.86 2.41
N ARG A 132 25.32 7.52 2.00
CA ARG A 132 26.47 7.38 2.92
C ARG A 132 26.92 8.78 3.36
N ARG A 133 26.33 9.30 4.45
CA ARG A 133 26.52 10.66 5.01
C ARG A 133 26.20 11.78 4.01
N SER A 134 25.11 12.51 4.24
CA SER A 134 24.90 13.77 3.54
C SER A 134 25.42 14.94 4.38
N ARG A 135 26.25 15.79 3.76
CA ARG A 135 26.82 17.03 4.33
C ARG A 135 25.80 18.17 4.49
N ARG A 136 24.52 17.92 4.23
CA ARG A 136 23.45 18.89 4.44
C ARG A 136 22.54 18.37 5.53
N THR A 137 22.13 19.28 6.41
CA THR A 137 21.08 19.14 7.42
C THR A 137 19.76 18.75 6.74
N HIS A 138 19.63 17.51 6.28
CA HIS A 138 18.39 17.00 5.74
C HIS A 138 17.42 16.83 6.88
N ARG A 139 16.26 17.46 6.77
CA ARG A 139 15.17 17.25 7.72
C ARG A 139 14.77 15.78 7.61
N THR A 140 14.64 15.08 8.74
CA THR A 140 14.24 13.67 8.83
C THR A 140 13.09 13.25 7.87
N PRO A 141 12.07 14.08 7.62
CA PRO A 141 11.02 13.78 6.63
C PRO A 141 11.50 13.60 5.18
N GLU A 142 12.53 14.32 4.75
CA GLU A 142 13.09 14.19 3.38
C GLU A 142 13.82 12.86 3.21
N LEU A 143 14.53 12.42 4.25
CA LEU A 143 15.19 11.11 4.28
C LEU A 143 14.17 9.97 4.31
N HIS A 144 13.07 10.12 5.06
CA HIS A 144 11.95 9.18 5.02
C HIS A 144 11.35 9.05 3.61
N ALA A 145 11.06 10.18 2.97
CA ALA A 145 10.53 10.18 1.61
C ALA A 145 11.52 9.57 0.60
N LEU A 146 12.81 9.88 0.70
CA LEU A 146 13.83 9.32 -0.19
C LEU A 146 13.96 7.80 -0.02
N ALA A 147 14.07 7.32 1.21
CA ALA A 147 14.16 5.88 1.49
C ALA A 147 12.90 5.15 1.00
N TYR A 148 11.71 5.73 1.25
CA TYR A 148 10.44 5.18 0.78
C TYR A 148 10.49 4.94 -0.73
N HIS A 149 10.86 5.97 -1.47
CA HIS A 149 10.89 5.91 -2.93
C HIS A 149 12.00 5.04 -3.51
N ARG A 150 13.11 4.85 -2.79
CA ARG A 150 14.16 3.89 -3.17
C ARG A 150 13.68 2.45 -3.01
N LEU A 151 12.96 2.14 -1.93
CA LEU A 151 12.35 0.81 -1.76
C LEU A 151 11.28 0.53 -2.83
N ILE A 152 10.47 1.54 -3.17
CA ILE A 152 9.53 1.44 -4.29
C ILE A 152 10.26 1.22 -5.62
N ALA A 153 11.37 1.90 -5.87
CA ALA A 153 12.15 1.75 -7.10
C ALA A 153 12.72 0.34 -7.27
N GLU A 154 13.15 -0.32 -6.18
CA GLU A 154 13.65 -1.71 -6.23
C GLU A 154 12.57 -2.73 -6.56
N ARG A 155 11.32 -2.44 -6.18
CA ARG A 155 10.16 -3.33 -6.35
C ARG A 155 9.25 -2.91 -7.51
N LEU A 156 9.67 -1.92 -8.28
CA LEU A 156 8.82 -1.33 -9.31
C LEU A 156 8.58 -2.35 -10.42
N ASP A 157 7.30 -2.68 -10.62
CA ASP A 157 6.80 -3.50 -11.70
C ASP A 157 5.66 -2.78 -12.45
N ASP A 158 5.16 -3.41 -13.51
CA ASP A 158 4.07 -2.85 -14.31
C ASP A 158 2.80 -2.64 -13.50
N HIS A 159 2.51 -3.53 -12.54
CA HIS A 159 1.32 -3.43 -11.70
C HIS A 159 1.37 -2.20 -10.79
N LEU A 160 2.51 -1.97 -10.13
CA LEU A 160 2.72 -0.86 -9.22
C LEU A 160 2.76 0.49 -9.95
N ALA A 161 3.39 0.52 -11.13
CA ALA A 161 3.38 1.70 -12.00
C ALA A 161 1.96 2.06 -12.43
N GLU A 162 1.16 1.06 -12.80
CA GLU A 162 -0.22 1.27 -13.24
C GLU A 162 -1.14 1.73 -12.09
N GLN A 163 -0.96 1.18 -10.89
CA GLN A 163 -1.66 1.69 -9.70
C GLN A 163 -1.36 3.17 -9.43
N ALA A 164 -0.10 3.60 -9.62
CA ALA A 164 0.29 4.99 -9.48
C ALA A 164 -0.35 5.88 -10.56
N ARG A 165 -0.40 5.43 -11.82
CA ARG A 165 -1.08 6.15 -12.92
C ARG A 165 -2.56 6.36 -12.64
N ARG A 166 -3.27 5.30 -12.23
CA ARG A 166 -4.69 5.41 -11.87
C ARG A 166 -4.93 6.35 -10.69
N ARG A 167 -4.06 6.31 -9.67
CA ARG A 167 -4.15 7.24 -8.53
C ARG A 167 -3.97 8.70 -8.97
N LEU A 168 -3.00 8.96 -9.85
CA LEU A 168 -2.73 10.28 -10.39
C LEU A 168 -3.91 10.82 -11.22
N ALA A 169 -4.46 10.01 -12.11
CA ALA A 169 -5.63 10.35 -12.92
C ALA A 169 -6.82 10.76 -12.03
N ARG A 170 -7.06 10.01 -10.94
CA ARG A 170 -8.11 10.34 -9.96
C ARG A 170 -7.84 11.67 -9.24
N TRP A 171 -6.60 11.92 -8.81
CA TRP A 171 -6.27 13.18 -8.14
C TRP A 171 -6.47 14.37 -9.06
N ARG A 172 -6.13 14.24 -10.34
CA ARG A 172 -6.36 15.26 -11.36
C ARG A 172 -7.85 15.52 -11.55
N ALA A 173 -8.65 14.46 -11.73
CA ALA A 173 -10.10 14.58 -11.92
C ALA A 173 -10.83 15.21 -10.72
N THR A 174 -10.31 15.00 -9.51
CA THR A 174 -10.90 15.51 -8.26
C THR A 174 -10.28 16.81 -7.76
N GLY A 175 -9.33 17.41 -8.48
CA GLY A 175 -8.63 18.63 -8.07
C GLY A 175 -7.78 18.48 -6.80
N ARG A 176 -7.42 17.25 -6.42
CA ARG A 176 -6.63 16.95 -5.21
C ARG A 176 -5.13 17.11 -5.40
N ILE A 177 -4.69 17.38 -6.62
CA ILE A 177 -3.30 17.69 -6.97
C ILE A 177 -3.28 18.94 -7.84
N HIS A 178 -2.26 19.79 -7.64
CA HIS A 178 -2.04 20.95 -8.48
C HIS A 178 -1.68 20.52 -9.92
N PRO A 179 -2.24 21.13 -10.99
CA PRO A 179 -2.05 20.70 -12.38
C PRO A 179 -0.58 20.51 -12.79
N ARG A 180 0.29 21.46 -12.42
CA ARG A 180 1.75 21.36 -12.63
C ARG A 180 2.35 20.04 -12.14
N TRP A 181 1.98 19.61 -10.92
CA TRP A 181 2.52 18.37 -10.35
C TRP A 181 1.89 17.13 -10.97
N ALA A 182 0.63 17.22 -11.41
CA ALA A 182 -0.01 16.15 -12.17
C ALA A 182 0.75 15.89 -13.48
N GLU A 183 1.06 16.95 -14.23
CA GLU A 183 1.81 16.87 -15.49
C GLU A 183 3.23 16.32 -15.30
N GLU A 184 3.95 16.76 -14.26
CA GLU A 184 5.29 16.22 -13.96
C GLU A 184 5.24 14.73 -13.62
N TRP A 185 4.23 14.28 -12.86
CA TRP A 185 4.07 12.86 -12.55
C TRP A 185 3.60 12.04 -13.76
N GLU A 186 2.73 12.57 -14.62
CA GLU A 186 2.32 11.93 -15.88
C GLU A 186 3.55 11.71 -16.77
N HIS A 187 4.42 12.73 -16.89
CA HIS A 187 5.66 12.61 -17.64
C HIS A 187 6.56 11.50 -17.07
N VAL A 188 6.76 11.46 -15.75
CA VAL A 188 7.59 10.42 -15.11
C VAL A 188 6.98 9.04 -15.32
N LEU A 189 5.68 8.86 -15.06
CA LEU A 189 5.01 7.56 -15.17
C LEU A 189 4.81 7.09 -16.63
N GLY A 190 4.97 7.97 -17.61
CA GLY A 190 5.03 7.63 -19.03
C GLY A 190 6.37 7.05 -19.49
N LEU A 191 7.40 7.07 -18.65
CA LEU A 191 8.72 6.51 -18.97
C LEU A 191 8.74 4.97 -18.80
N PRO A 192 9.71 4.25 -19.41
CA PRO A 192 9.96 2.84 -19.11
C PRO A 192 10.30 2.62 -17.62
N LEU A 193 9.95 1.46 -17.05
CA LEU A 193 10.15 1.14 -15.62
C LEU A 193 11.55 1.49 -15.08
N PRO A 194 12.68 1.18 -15.76
CA PRO A 194 14.00 1.54 -15.24
C PRO A 194 14.21 3.05 -15.13
N ARG A 195 13.56 3.84 -15.98
CA ARG A 195 13.62 5.31 -15.96
C ARG A 195 12.72 5.89 -14.89
N ILE A 196 11.54 5.31 -14.65
CA ILE A 196 10.68 5.65 -13.51
C ILE A 196 11.45 5.39 -12.20
N ALA A 197 12.01 4.19 -12.04
CA ALA A 197 12.78 3.79 -10.87
C ALA A 197 13.94 4.77 -10.59
N LYS A 198 14.66 5.18 -11.64
CA LYS A 198 15.73 6.19 -11.53
C LYS A 198 15.21 7.57 -11.12
N ALA A 199 14.07 8.01 -11.68
CA ALA A 199 13.50 9.32 -11.40
C ALA A 199 13.03 9.43 -9.93
N ILE A 200 12.33 8.42 -9.43
CA ILE A 200 11.76 8.46 -8.06
C ILE A 200 12.84 8.26 -6.97
N SER A 201 13.90 7.52 -7.27
CA SER A 201 15.00 7.22 -6.34
C SER A 201 16.11 8.30 -6.31
N ALA A 202 16.04 9.28 -7.20
CA ALA A 202 17.03 10.35 -7.32
C ALA A 202 17.07 11.26 -6.09
N ASP A 203 18.27 11.56 -5.61
CA ASP A 203 18.51 12.50 -4.52
C ASP A 203 18.85 13.89 -5.10
N THR A 204 17.84 14.55 -5.67
CA THR A 204 17.94 15.90 -6.24
C THR A 204 16.84 16.80 -5.70
N PRO A 205 17.02 18.13 -5.67
CA PRO A 205 15.99 19.06 -5.21
C PRO A 205 14.64 18.87 -5.94
N ARG A 206 14.69 18.72 -7.27
CA ARG A 206 13.50 18.45 -8.08
C ARG A 206 12.79 17.15 -7.70
N ALA A 207 13.54 16.06 -7.50
CA ALA A 207 12.96 14.80 -7.06
C ALA A 207 12.39 14.88 -5.63
N CYS A 208 12.98 15.71 -4.78
CA CYS A 208 12.46 15.96 -3.43
C CYS A 208 11.09 16.65 -3.46
N GLU A 209 10.94 17.70 -4.27
CA GLU A 209 9.65 18.38 -4.47
C GLU A 209 8.60 17.44 -5.06
N LEU A 210 8.99 16.67 -6.08
CA LEU A 210 8.11 15.69 -6.74
C LEU A 210 7.56 14.67 -5.73
N ARG A 211 8.40 14.14 -4.82
CA ARG A 211 7.99 13.17 -3.78
C ARG A 211 6.96 13.70 -2.79
N GLN A 212 6.82 15.01 -2.62
CA GLN A 212 5.81 15.59 -1.73
C GLN A 212 4.38 15.30 -2.20
N THR A 213 4.21 15.05 -3.50
CA THR A 213 2.92 14.77 -4.15
C THR A 213 2.89 13.37 -4.77
N SER A 214 3.55 12.41 -4.13
CA SER A 214 3.80 11.09 -4.69
C SER A 214 2.52 10.24 -4.92
N PRO A 215 2.24 9.80 -6.17
CA PRO A 215 1.16 8.86 -6.46
C PRO A 215 1.49 7.44 -6.00
N PHE A 216 2.68 7.19 -5.44
CA PHE A 216 3.04 5.93 -4.78
C PHE A 216 2.64 5.89 -3.30
N ALA A 217 1.94 6.91 -2.78
CA ALA A 217 1.47 6.91 -1.39
C ALA A 217 0.65 5.65 -1.06
N GLY A 218 1.05 4.92 0.00
CA GLY A 218 0.39 3.67 0.42
C GLY A 218 0.84 2.41 -0.32
N ALA A 219 1.91 2.48 -1.12
CA ALA A 219 2.52 1.32 -1.77
C ALA A 219 3.37 0.47 -0.82
N LEU A 220 3.90 1.04 0.27
CA LEU A 220 4.47 0.27 1.37
C LEU A 220 3.41 0.01 2.43
N ASN A 221 3.47 -1.18 3.04
CA ASN A 221 2.64 -1.48 4.21
C ASN A 221 3.18 -0.76 5.47
N GLU A 222 2.39 -0.72 6.54
CA GLU A 222 2.75 0.01 7.76
C GLU A 222 3.99 -0.58 8.47
N HIS A 223 4.22 -1.89 8.36
CA HIS A 223 5.42 -2.52 8.91
C HIS A 223 6.68 -1.99 8.21
N GLU A 224 6.67 -2.02 6.88
CA GLU A 224 7.77 -1.52 6.05
C GLU A 224 8.01 -0.04 6.27
N ARG A 225 6.93 0.75 6.38
CA ARG A 225 7.03 2.17 6.69
C ARG A 225 7.70 2.41 8.05
N ARG A 226 7.37 1.63 9.09
CA ARG A 226 8.01 1.75 10.40
C ARG A 226 9.47 1.31 10.40
N LEU A 227 9.78 0.15 9.80
CA LEU A 227 11.16 -0.30 9.68
C LEU A 227 12.05 0.73 8.97
N LEU A 228 11.48 1.41 7.97
CA LEU A 228 12.13 2.48 7.23
C LEU A 228 12.35 3.74 8.07
N VAL A 229 11.34 4.16 8.85
CA VAL A 229 11.47 5.28 9.80
C VAL A 229 12.53 4.96 10.86
N GLU A 230 12.47 3.78 11.49
CA GLU A 230 13.44 3.35 12.51
C GLU A 230 14.87 3.29 11.96
N ALA A 231 15.05 2.80 10.73
CA ALA A 231 16.36 2.77 10.10
C ALA A 231 16.89 4.17 9.78
N VAL A 232 16.04 5.09 9.31
CA VAL A 232 16.42 6.49 9.05
C VAL A 232 16.77 7.21 10.35
N GLU A 233 15.97 7.04 11.41
CA GLU A 233 16.22 7.64 12.73
C GLU A 233 17.55 7.16 13.33
N ARG A 234 17.85 5.86 13.23
CA ARG A 234 19.12 5.26 13.65
C ARG A 234 20.31 5.86 12.89
N ARG A 235 20.15 6.11 11.58
CA ARG A 235 21.18 6.70 10.71
C ARG A 235 21.37 8.20 10.95
N ALA A 236 20.31 8.91 11.32
CA ALA A 236 20.35 10.33 11.63
C ALA A 236 20.96 10.61 13.01
N SER A 237 20.87 9.64 13.93
CA SER A 237 21.40 9.72 15.29
C SER A 237 22.85 9.20 15.44
N ALA A 238 23.46 8.68 14.37
CA ALA A 238 24.81 8.09 14.33
C ALA A 238 25.79 8.92 13.49
#